data_AF-F3LFN4-F1
#
_entry.id   AF-F3LFN4-F1
#
_cell.length_a   1.000
_cell.length_b   1.000
_cell.length_c   1.000
_cell.angle_alpha   90.00
_cell.angle_beta   90.00
_cell.angle_gamma   90.00
#
_symmetry.space_group_name_H-M   'P 1'
#
loop_
_entity.id
_entity.type
_entity.pdbx_description
1 polymer ?
#
loop_
_entity_poly.entity_id
_entity_poly.type
_entity_poly.pdbx_seq_one_letter_code
_entity_poly.pdbx_strand_id
1 'polypeptide(L)'
;MDLDSLKEEREVMDEHIVSFAAELTDDVLSSALKYKDSKGNEYVKNLGYLLQHVFNHQTHHRGQASTLFSQCGVDVGVTDMVVCIPNE
;
A
#
# COMPACT_ATOMS: atom_id res chain seq x y z
N MET A 1 -10.89 -16.80 -7.82
CA MET A 1 -9.55 -16.53 -8.38
C MET A 1 -8.59 -17.46 -7.67
N ASP A 2 -7.74 -18.13 -8.43
CA ASP A 2 -6.59 -18.84 -7.89
C ASP A 2 -5.44 -17.86 -7.58
N LEU A 3 -4.36 -18.36 -7.00
CA LEU A 3 -3.22 -17.54 -6.61
C LEU A 3 -2.46 -16.98 -7.83
N ASP A 4 -2.40 -17.74 -8.93
CA ASP A 4 -1.67 -17.34 -10.14
C ASP A 4 -2.36 -16.16 -10.83
N SER A 5 -3.67 -16.22 -11.01
CA SER A 5 -4.47 -15.10 -11.54
C SER A 5 -4.40 -13.85 -10.65
N LEU A 6 -4.41 -14.00 -9.32
CA LEU A 6 -4.21 -12.85 -8.41
C LEU A 6 -2.80 -12.25 -8.51
N LYS A 7 -1.79 -13.07 -8.83
CA LYS A 7 -0.43 -12.61 -9.02
C LYS A 7 -0.29 -11.79 -10.31
N GLU A 8 -0.89 -12.23 -11.40
CA GLU A 8 -0.91 -11.48 -12.66
C GLU A 8 -1.56 -10.10 -12.46
N GLU A 9 -2.71 -10.05 -11.80
CA GLU A 9 -3.38 -8.77 -11.47
C GLU A 9 -2.56 -7.89 -10.51
N ARG A 10 -1.79 -8.52 -9.60
CA ARG A 10 -0.88 -7.80 -8.70
C ARG A 10 0.25 -7.13 -9.48
N GLU A 11 0.85 -7.82 -10.44
CA GLU A 11 1.92 -7.29 -11.29
C GLU A 11 1.43 -6.06 -12.10
N VAL A 12 0.23 -6.15 -12.70
CA VAL A 12 -0.40 -5.01 -13.40
C VAL A 12 -0.65 -3.84 -12.44
N MET A 13 -1.15 -4.10 -11.23
CA MET A 13 -1.34 -3.05 -10.23
C MET A 13 -0.02 -2.42 -9.77
N ASP A 14 1.05 -3.20 -9.63
CA ASP A 14 2.38 -2.68 -9.31
C ASP A 14 2.88 -1.70 -10.39
N GLU A 15 2.71 -2.02 -11.68
CA GLU A 15 3.07 -1.12 -12.78
C GLU A 15 2.29 0.21 -12.72
N HIS A 16 1.00 0.15 -12.39
CA HIS A 16 0.19 1.35 -12.20
C HIS A 16 0.66 2.19 -11.02
N ILE A 17 1.01 1.57 -9.88
CA ILE A 17 1.52 2.27 -8.70
C ILE A 17 2.87 2.93 -9.02
N VAL A 18 3.78 2.24 -9.72
CA VAL A 18 5.08 2.80 -10.12
C VAL A 18 4.90 3.98 -11.06
N SER A 19 4.05 3.84 -12.08
CA SER A 19 3.77 4.90 -13.05
C SER A 19 3.15 6.12 -12.37
N PHE A 20 2.16 5.90 -11.49
CA PHE A 20 1.55 6.95 -10.70
C PHE A 20 2.56 7.64 -9.76
N ALA A 21 3.41 6.87 -9.08
CA ALA A 21 4.41 7.42 -8.18
C ALA A 21 5.44 8.31 -8.91
N ALA A 22 5.76 7.98 -10.17
CA ALA A 22 6.67 8.78 -11.00
C ALA A 22 6.11 10.17 -11.36
N GLU A 23 4.79 10.36 -11.26
CA GLU A 23 4.12 11.65 -11.51
C GLU A 23 4.00 12.52 -10.25
N LEU A 24 4.34 11.98 -9.06
CA LEU A 24 4.16 12.69 -7.79
C LEU A 24 5.24 13.77 -7.59
N THR A 25 4.78 14.97 -7.26
CA THR A 25 5.61 16.10 -6.83
C THR A 25 5.20 16.56 -5.43
N ASP A 26 6.04 17.34 -4.77
CA ASP A 26 5.74 17.91 -3.44
C ASP A 26 4.44 18.74 -3.45
N ASP A 27 4.18 19.47 -4.53
CA ASP A 27 2.95 20.24 -4.71
C ASP A 27 1.72 19.34 -4.82
N VAL A 28 1.82 18.25 -5.59
CA VAL A 28 0.75 17.24 -5.73
C VAL A 28 0.47 16.57 -4.38
N LEU A 29 1.52 16.15 -3.67
CA LEU A 29 1.41 15.53 -2.35
C LEU A 29 0.79 16.48 -1.31
N SER A 30 1.06 17.78 -1.44
CA SER A 30 0.50 18.82 -0.57
C SER A 30 -0.95 19.20 -0.94
N SER A 31 -1.43 18.82 -2.12
CA SER A 31 -2.75 19.18 -2.64
C SER A 31 -3.91 18.50 -1.89
N ALA A 32 -5.12 19.07 -2.03
CA ALA A 32 -6.35 18.53 -1.47
C ALA A 32 -7.12 17.69 -2.50
N LEU A 33 -7.34 16.41 -2.20
CA LEU A 33 -8.21 15.52 -2.95
C LEU A 33 -9.64 15.62 -2.42
N LYS A 34 -10.58 15.93 -3.33
CA LYS A 34 -12.02 15.88 -3.06
C LYS A 34 -12.58 14.56 -3.59
N TYR A 35 -13.26 13.80 -2.76
CA TYR A 35 -13.86 12.52 -3.17
C TYR A 35 -15.14 12.23 -2.40
N LYS A 36 -15.91 11.24 -2.88
CA LYS A 36 -17.06 10.70 -2.19
C LYS A 36 -16.80 9.26 -1.78
N ASP A 37 -17.20 8.89 -0.58
CA ASP A 37 -17.23 7.47 -0.21
C ASP A 37 -18.38 6.73 -0.93
N SER A 38 -18.45 5.42 -0.75
CA SER A 38 -19.50 4.57 -1.33
C SER A 38 -20.91 4.89 -0.81
N LYS A 39 -21.04 5.68 0.26
CA LYS A 39 -22.32 6.17 0.81
C LYS A 39 -22.66 7.58 0.32
N GLY A 40 -21.81 8.18 -0.52
CA GLY A 40 -22.00 9.51 -1.08
C GLY A 40 -21.55 10.67 -0.19
N ASN A 41 -20.94 10.39 0.97
CA ASN A 41 -20.43 11.45 1.84
C ASN A 41 -19.23 12.12 1.20
N GLU A 42 -19.17 13.45 1.26
CA GLU A 42 -18.09 14.24 0.67
C GLU A 42 -16.92 14.39 1.65
N TYR A 43 -15.70 14.21 1.13
CA TYR A 43 -14.47 14.41 1.87
C TYR A 43 -13.50 15.28 1.09
N VAL A 44 -12.73 16.06 1.84
CA VAL A 44 -11.57 16.79 1.34
C VAL A 44 -10.40 16.45 2.25
N LYS A 45 -9.35 15.84 1.69
CA LYS A 45 -8.18 15.37 2.44
C LYS A 45 -6.91 15.69 1.66
N ASN A 46 -5.81 15.93 2.38
CA ASN A 46 -4.51 16.05 1.74
C ASN A 46 -4.11 14.71 1.08
N LEU A 47 -3.61 14.78 -0.16
CA LEU A 47 -3.30 13.60 -0.96
C LEU A 47 -2.15 12.77 -0.37
N GLY A 48 -1.07 13.41 0.10
CA GLY A 48 0.07 12.73 0.70
C GLY A 48 -0.32 11.85 1.90
N TYR A 49 -1.16 12.37 2.81
CA TYR A 49 -1.67 11.56 3.93
C TYR A 49 -2.56 10.40 3.49
N LEU A 50 -3.33 10.55 2.41
CA LEU A 50 -4.10 9.43 1.86
C LEU A 50 -3.19 8.35 1.26
N LEU A 51 -2.12 8.73 0.56
CA LEU A 51 -1.15 7.77 0.02
C LEU A 51 -0.40 7.04 1.13
N GLN A 52 0.02 7.75 2.19
CA GLN A 52 0.59 7.11 3.37
C GLN A 52 -0.38 6.10 3.98
N HIS A 53 -1.67 6.44 4.07
CA HIS A 53 -2.70 5.52 4.54
C HIS A 53 -2.79 4.26 3.67
N VAL A 54 -2.76 4.38 2.34
CA VAL A 54 -2.80 3.23 1.40
C VAL A 54 -1.66 2.24 1.68
N PHE A 55 -0.41 2.71 1.76
CA PHE A 55 0.74 1.82 2.02
C PHE A 55 0.76 1.27 3.44
N ASN A 56 0.31 2.04 4.42
CA ASN A 56 0.15 1.55 5.78
C ASN A 56 -0.92 0.45 5.86
N HIS A 57 -2.02 0.60 5.11
CA HIS A 57 -3.08 -0.40 5.04
C HIS A 57 -2.59 -1.73 4.43
N GLN A 58 -1.71 -1.67 3.43
CA GLN A 58 -1.05 -2.88 2.90
C GLN A 58 -0.19 -3.56 3.97
N THR A 59 0.56 -2.79 4.76
CA THR A 59 1.39 -3.33 5.85
C THR A 59 0.54 -3.98 6.93
N HIS A 60 -0.61 -3.38 7.28
CA HIS A 60 -1.58 -3.95 8.21
C HIS A 60 -2.07 -5.33 7.75
N HIS A 61 -2.50 -5.47 6.49
CA HIS A 61 -2.96 -6.76 5.97
C HIS A 61 -1.83 -7.78 5.82
N ARG A 62 -0.62 -7.36 5.45
CA ARG A 62 0.54 -8.24 5.44
C ARG A 62 0.85 -8.80 6.84
N GLY A 63 0.62 -8.01 7.89
CA GLY A 63 0.69 -8.47 9.29
C GLY A 63 -0.35 -9.54 9.64
N GLN A 64 -1.56 -9.47 9.07
CA GLN A 64 -2.57 -10.54 9.22
C GLN A 64 -2.10 -11.83 8.53
N ALA A 65 -1.56 -11.73 7.31
CA ALA A 65 -1.05 -12.87 6.57
C ALA A 65 0.18 -13.51 7.26
N SER A 66 1.13 -12.72 7.75
CA SER A 66 2.30 -13.24 8.47
C SER A 66 1.91 -13.98 9.74
N THR A 67 0.88 -13.53 10.43
CA THR A 67 0.30 -14.24 11.58
C THR A 67 -0.20 -15.63 11.18
N LEU A 68 -0.97 -15.73 10.09
CA LEU A 68 -1.49 -17.00 9.58
C LEU A 68 -0.36 -17.95 9.15
N PHE A 69 0.65 -17.44 8.44
CA PHE A 69 1.81 -18.24 8.04
C PHE A 69 2.60 -18.75 9.25
N SER A 70 2.80 -17.89 10.27
CA SER A 70 3.46 -18.28 11.51
C SER A 70 2.69 -19.38 12.25
N GLN A 71 1.35 -19.31 12.27
CA GLN A 71 0.50 -20.36 12.85
C GLN A 71 0.63 -21.71 12.11
N CYS A 72 0.95 -21.66 10.82
CA CYS A 72 1.28 -22.85 10.02
C CYS A 72 2.74 -23.32 10.18
N GLY A 73 3.54 -22.68 11.04
CA GLY A 73 4.96 -23.01 11.22
C GLY A 73 5.87 -22.53 10.09
N VAL A 74 5.40 -21.61 9.24
CA VAL A 74 6.20 -21.00 8.18
C VAL A 74 6.97 -19.82 8.74
N ASP A 75 8.29 -19.83 8.58
CA ASP A 75 9.13 -18.66 8.84
C ASP A 75 9.02 -17.68 7.66
N VAL A 76 8.47 -16.49 7.95
CA VAL A 76 8.28 -15.43 6.96
C VAL A 76 9.48 -14.47 6.87
N GLY A 77 10.48 -14.62 7.75
CA GLY A 77 11.63 -13.74 7.84
C GLY A 77 11.31 -12.36 8.43
N VAL A 78 12.28 -11.45 8.34
CA VAL A 78 12.14 -10.08 8.84
C VAL A 78 11.37 -9.22 7.85
N THR A 79 10.31 -8.56 8.31
CA THR A 79 9.44 -7.71 7.47
C THR A 79 9.43 -6.25 7.89
N ASP A 80 10.22 -5.87 8.90
CA ASP A 80 10.28 -4.50 9.42
C ASP A 80 10.96 -3.57 8.39
N MET A 81 10.43 -2.36 8.22
CA MET A 81 11.00 -1.37 7.31
C MET A 81 12.42 -0.95 7.71
N VAL A 82 12.76 -1.01 8.99
CA VAL A 82 14.08 -0.58 9.50
C VAL A 82 15.23 -1.35 8.84
N VAL A 83 15.01 -2.60 8.41
CA VAL A 83 16.06 -3.40 7.74
C VAL A 83 16.38 -2.91 6.33
N CYS A 84 15.49 -2.12 5.72
CA CYS A 84 15.68 -1.55 4.39
C CYS A 84 16.33 -0.16 4.43
N ILE A 85 16.51 0.43 5.62
CA ILE A 85 17.10 1.76 5.78
C ILE A 85 18.64 1.61 5.73
N PRO A 86 19.35 2.29 4.79
CA PRO A 86 20.81 2.24 4.74
C PRO A 86 21.47 2.82 5.99
N ASN A 87 22.63 2.30 6.38
CA ASN A 87 23.49 2.94 7.37
C ASN A 87 24.12 4.21 6.76
N GLU A 88 24.37 5.21 7.61
CA GLU A 88 25.15 6.40 7.27
C GLU A 88 26.65 6.12 7.18
#